data_AF-A0AAJ5CIL1-F1
#
_entry.id   AF-A0AAJ5CIL1-F1
#
_cell.length_a   1.000
_cell.length_b   1.000
_cell.length_c   1.000
_cell.angle_alpha   90.00
_cell.angle_beta   90.00
_cell.angle_gamma   90.00
#
_symmetry.space_group_name_H-M   'P 1'
#
loop_
_entity.id
_entity.type
_entity.pdbx_description
1 polymer ?
#
loop_
_entity_poly.entity_id
_entity_poly.type
_entity_poly.pdbx_seq_one_letter_code
_entity_poly.pdbx_strand_id
1 'polypeptide(L)'
;MPEETRKLMNKRMPKEKAPKEPAYSDAEFGHINLLATQRFRPALHRIRANWQHLLDWRAGRFERGTDGWLVGEALDQLVHTGETPFRIDREGRHRPDPRYARALGGNRAEDTWMRLFMTSDEGCALMILIIADYGWNATPVIEMKVPDASPDAGNDDQIIYRVELEKRRRRPADRYETRNLADWGANSPGRLITHAIEATAPAREMLMNVGAPTDRLIVWRLAQRRAAYGEGTTGLFDGHFHANVWRNWRQELGFEGSLNLRRLRKTVVIAHQRQPTQHSQDTHDGTYVLPDPRTQAAAQPVITDGVEEAIEAARSSFKAQISRADTTVDQDTPTTSCSDYTHSPFGEQGVPCRASFLLCTACPNAVITPRHLPRLAYLLHVLEELRAVLSPEVWDQDWREPFTRLRDLRKAPDFTDTEWNDALEKTSARDRRLIDQLLKKGFDAWPWP
;
A
#
# COMPACT_ATOMS: atom_id res chain seq x y z
N MET A 1 -27.44 6.49 -1.97
CA MET A 1 -26.19 5.85 -1.50
C MET A 1 -25.83 4.71 -2.43
N PRO A 2 -24.67 4.77 -3.12
CA PRO A 2 -24.18 3.70 -3.99
C PRO A 2 -24.00 2.36 -3.27
N GLU A 3 -24.10 1.26 -4.01
CA GLU A 3 -24.08 -0.10 -3.42
C GLU A 3 -22.73 -0.48 -2.81
N GLU A 4 -21.62 -0.02 -3.40
CA GLU A 4 -20.28 -0.18 -2.83
C GLU A 4 -20.15 0.50 -1.47
N THR A 5 -20.68 1.71 -1.33
CA THR A 5 -20.64 2.46 -0.07
C THR A 5 -21.45 1.74 1.02
N ARG A 6 -22.61 1.18 0.67
CA ARG A 6 -23.42 0.40 1.61
C ARG A 6 -22.72 -0.88 2.06
N LYS A 7 -21.98 -1.56 1.18
CA LYS A 7 -21.15 -2.73 1.53
C LYS A 7 -20.01 -2.37 2.48
N LEU A 8 -19.33 -1.24 2.25
CA LEU A 8 -18.25 -0.75 3.11
C LEU A 8 -18.76 -0.37 4.51
N MET A 9 -19.90 0.33 4.60
CA MET A 9 -20.51 0.70 5.89
C MET A 9 -20.92 -0.50 6.74
N ASN A 10 -21.34 -1.60 6.10
CA ASN A 10 -21.74 -2.82 6.80
C ASN A 10 -20.56 -3.74 7.16
N LYS A 11 -19.33 -3.40 6.76
CA LYS A 11 -18.14 -4.20 7.05
C LYS A 11 -17.78 -4.03 8.53
N ARG A 12 -17.95 -5.09 9.32
CA ARG A 12 -17.52 -5.12 10.72
C ARG A 12 -16.01 -4.95 10.80
N MET A 13 -15.58 -3.83 11.39
CA MET A 13 -14.17 -3.57 11.64
C MET A 13 -13.68 -4.46 12.79
N PRO A 14 -12.54 -5.15 12.63
CA PRO A 14 -11.93 -5.90 13.73
C PRO A 14 -11.61 -4.95 14.89
N LYS A 15 -11.85 -5.38 16.12
CA LYS A 15 -11.45 -4.66 17.33
C LYS A 15 -9.95 -4.38 17.30
N GLU A 16 -9.54 -3.14 17.59
CA GLU A 16 -8.14 -2.77 17.74
C GLU A 16 -7.46 -3.72 18.74
N LYS A 17 -6.50 -4.48 18.25
CA LYS A 17 -5.54 -5.19 19.09
C LYS A 17 -4.19 -4.57 18.79
N ALA A 18 -3.52 -4.07 19.83
CA ALA A 18 -2.15 -3.60 19.72
C ALA A 18 -1.32 -4.67 18.99
N PRO A 19 -0.62 -4.31 17.90
CA PRO A 19 0.15 -5.29 17.16
C PRO A 19 1.25 -5.85 18.05
N LYS A 20 1.27 -7.18 18.24
CA LYS A 20 2.30 -7.87 19.03
C LYS A 20 3.73 -7.57 18.57
N GLU A 21 3.90 -7.16 17.31
CA GLU A 21 5.17 -6.75 16.73
C GLU A 21 4.92 -5.53 15.80
N PRO A 22 5.38 -4.33 16.20
CA PRO A 22 5.26 -3.13 15.36
C PRO A 22 6.19 -3.22 14.16
N ALA A 23 5.83 -2.52 13.08
CA ALA A 23 6.74 -2.31 11.95
C ALA A 23 8.01 -1.57 12.42
N TYR A 24 9.12 -1.78 11.72
CA TYR A 24 10.31 -0.93 11.90
C TYR A 24 10.02 0.51 11.51
N SER A 25 10.67 1.45 12.21
CA SER A 25 10.79 2.85 11.79
C SER A 25 11.53 2.96 10.46
N ASP A 26 11.39 4.09 9.76
CA ASP A 26 12.08 4.31 8.49
C ASP A 26 13.61 4.35 8.67
N ALA A 27 14.08 4.85 9.81
CA ALA A 27 15.48 4.86 10.18
C ALA A 27 16.02 3.43 10.42
N GLU A 28 15.30 2.60 11.19
CA GLU A 28 15.68 1.19 11.41
C GLU A 28 15.66 0.40 10.10
N PHE A 29 14.62 0.58 9.27
CA PHE A 29 14.52 -0.09 7.97
C PHE A 29 15.65 0.33 7.02
N GLY A 30 15.93 1.64 6.94
CA GLY A 30 17.05 2.17 6.17
C GLY A 30 18.40 1.62 6.63
N HIS A 31 18.62 1.52 7.95
CA HIS A 31 19.83 0.94 8.52
C HIS A 31 19.99 -0.54 8.17
N ILE A 32 18.92 -1.35 8.31
CA ILE A 32 18.92 -2.77 7.93
C ILE A 32 19.26 -2.94 6.44
N ASN A 33 18.61 -2.16 5.58
CA ASN A 33 18.81 -2.24 4.13
C ASN A 33 20.23 -1.82 3.73
N LEU A 34 20.76 -0.77 4.38
CA LEU A 34 22.14 -0.31 4.16
C LEU A 34 23.15 -1.41 4.53
N LEU A 35 23.03 -2.00 5.71
CA LEU A 35 23.94 -3.05 6.18
C LEU A 35 23.88 -4.28 5.26
N ALA A 36 22.68 -4.72 4.88
CA ALA A 36 22.48 -5.83 3.94
C ALA A 36 23.11 -5.53 2.56
N THR A 37 22.94 -4.31 2.07
CA THR A 37 23.57 -3.86 0.83
C THR A 37 25.09 -3.85 0.92
N GLN A 38 25.65 -3.33 2.01
CA GLN A 38 27.09 -3.25 2.26
C GLN A 38 27.76 -4.63 2.41
N ARG A 39 27.00 -5.65 2.84
CA ARG A 39 27.52 -7.02 2.89
C ARG A 39 27.37 -7.77 1.57
N PHE A 40 26.23 -7.66 0.90
CA PHE A 40 25.96 -8.42 -0.32
C PHE A 40 26.66 -7.87 -1.57
N ARG A 41 26.67 -6.55 -1.79
CA ARG A 41 27.23 -5.98 -3.03
C ARG A 41 28.72 -6.28 -3.21
N PRO A 42 29.60 -6.13 -2.19
CA PRO A 42 31.01 -6.51 -2.34
C PRO A 42 31.18 -8.01 -2.65
N ALA A 43 30.36 -8.87 -2.05
CA ALA A 43 30.37 -10.30 -2.33
C ALA A 43 30.03 -10.59 -3.80
N LEU A 44 28.97 -9.97 -4.32
CA LEU A 44 28.56 -10.08 -5.72
C LEU A 44 29.67 -9.61 -6.66
N HIS A 45 30.28 -8.45 -6.39
CA HIS A 45 31.39 -7.93 -7.22
C HIS A 45 32.60 -8.84 -7.20
N ARG A 46 32.99 -9.35 -6.01
CA ARG A 46 34.07 -10.33 -5.85
C ARG A 46 33.81 -11.58 -6.68
N ILE A 47 32.61 -12.16 -6.56
CA ILE A 47 32.23 -13.39 -7.25
C ILE A 47 32.19 -13.18 -8.76
N ARG A 48 31.56 -12.09 -9.24
CA ARG A 48 31.54 -11.75 -10.68
C ARG A 48 32.93 -11.62 -11.27
N ALA A 49 33.83 -10.90 -10.60
CA ALA A 49 35.19 -10.70 -11.09
C ALA A 49 35.96 -12.02 -11.22
N ASN A 50 35.88 -12.90 -10.20
CA ASN A 50 36.55 -14.20 -10.25
C ASN A 50 35.86 -15.18 -11.22
N TRP A 51 34.54 -15.12 -11.36
CA TRP A 51 33.81 -15.93 -12.33
C TRP A 51 34.18 -15.53 -13.76
N GLN A 52 34.25 -14.23 -14.05
CA GLN A 52 34.71 -13.74 -15.34
C GLN A 52 36.16 -14.18 -15.63
N HIS A 53 37.04 -14.09 -14.63
CA HIS A 53 38.43 -14.57 -14.74
C HIS A 53 38.48 -16.06 -15.12
N LEU A 54 37.65 -16.89 -14.50
CA LEU A 54 37.54 -18.32 -14.82
C LEU A 54 37.04 -18.55 -16.25
N LEU A 55 36.01 -17.81 -16.69
CA LEU A 55 35.51 -17.90 -18.07
C LEU A 55 36.59 -17.49 -19.08
N ASP A 56 37.35 -16.44 -18.78
CA ASP A 56 38.46 -15.97 -19.62
C ASP A 56 39.60 -16.99 -19.70
N TRP A 57 39.88 -17.67 -18.58
CA TRP A 57 40.82 -18.78 -18.53
C TRP A 57 40.36 -19.99 -19.34
N ARG A 58 39.10 -20.39 -19.22
CA ARG A 58 38.49 -21.46 -20.03
C ARG A 58 38.50 -21.13 -21.53
N ALA A 59 38.41 -19.83 -21.88
CA ALA A 59 38.53 -19.33 -23.25
C ALA A 59 39.99 -19.20 -23.75
N GLY A 60 40.99 -19.57 -22.93
CA GLY A 60 42.40 -19.55 -23.32
C GLY A 60 43.03 -18.16 -23.36
N ARG A 61 42.47 -17.16 -22.67
CA ARG A 61 42.98 -15.77 -22.67
C ARG A 61 44.24 -15.55 -21.84
N PHE A 62 44.70 -16.55 -21.09
CA PHE A 62 45.90 -16.46 -20.24
C PHE A 62 47.00 -17.40 -20.72
N GLU A 63 48.22 -16.89 -20.78
CA GLU A 63 49.41 -17.69 -21.08
C GLU A 63 49.75 -18.63 -19.91
N ARG A 64 50.02 -19.90 -20.22
CA ARG A 64 50.34 -20.94 -19.23
C ARG A 64 51.53 -20.52 -18.37
N GLY A 65 51.40 -20.71 -17.05
CA GLY A 65 52.47 -20.43 -16.09
C GLY A 65 52.50 -19.01 -15.54
N THR A 66 51.73 -18.08 -16.10
CA THR A 66 51.50 -16.75 -15.50
C THR A 66 50.65 -16.84 -14.23
N ASP A 67 50.71 -15.83 -13.36
CA ASP A 67 49.87 -15.76 -12.16
C ASP A 67 48.37 -15.76 -12.52
N GLY A 68 47.98 -15.05 -13.58
CA GLY A 68 46.60 -15.06 -14.08
C GLY A 68 46.15 -16.45 -14.52
N TRP A 69 47.03 -17.22 -15.16
CA TRP A 69 46.73 -18.60 -15.52
C TRP A 69 46.59 -19.51 -14.29
N LEU A 70 47.45 -19.34 -13.29
CA LEU A 70 47.37 -20.11 -12.04
C LEU A 70 46.12 -19.82 -11.23
N VAL A 71 45.69 -18.55 -11.19
CA VAL A 71 44.42 -18.17 -10.57
C VAL A 71 43.27 -18.88 -11.29
N GLY A 72 43.25 -18.89 -12.63
CA GLY A 72 42.22 -19.57 -13.40
C GLY A 72 42.17 -21.07 -13.14
N GLU A 73 43.32 -21.74 -13.11
CA GLU A 73 43.42 -23.17 -12.78
C GLU A 73 42.95 -23.47 -11.35
N ALA A 74 43.30 -22.63 -10.37
CA ALA A 74 42.82 -22.77 -9.00
C ALA A 74 41.30 -22.57 -8.88
N LEU A 75 40.73 -21.60 -9.61
CA LEU A 75 39.30 -21.36 -9.64
C LEU A 75 38.55 -22.52 -10.33
N ASP A 76 39.11 -23.09 -11.38
CA ASP A 76 38.53 -24.25 -12.06
C ASP A 76 38.53 -25.49 -11.14
N GLN A 77 39.63 -25.76 -10.43
CA GLN A 77 39.65 -26.80 -9.41
C GLN A 77 38.66 -26.53 -8.28
N LEU A 78 38.52 -25.27 -7.84
CA LEU A 78 37.56 -24.88 -6.83
C LEU A 78 36.11 -25.17 -7.27
N VAL A 79 35.78 -24.97 -8.55
CA VAL A 79 34.47 -25.32 -9.12
C VAL A 79 34.29 -26.83 -9.26
N HIS A 80 35.32 -27.63 -9.47
CA HIS A 80 35.17 -29.09 -9.58
C HIS A 80 35.17 -29.81 -8.23
N THR A 81 35.88 -29.27 -7.24
CA THR A 81 36.18 -30.00 -5.99
C THR A 81 35.72 -29.27 -4.73
N GLY A 82 35.45 -27.95 -4.82
CA GLY A 82 35.14 -27.06 -3.70
C GLY A 82 36.33 -26.68 -2.81
N GLU A 83 37.54 -27.09 -3.19
CA GLU A 83 38.80 -26.71 -2.55
C GLU A 83 39.80 -26.20 -3.60
N THR A 84 40.62 -25.22 -3.23
CA THR A 84 41.75 -24.77 -4.07
C THR A 84 42.88 -25.81 -4.05
N PRO A 85 43.80 -25.81 -5.03
CA PRO A 85 44.95 -26.72 -5.06
C PRO A 85 45.69 -26.82 -3.72
N PHE A 86 45.90 -28.04 -3.26
CA PHE A 86 46.59 -28.35 -2.01
C PHE A 86 47.58 -29.50 -2.20
N ARG A 87 48.58 -29.56 -1.33
CA ARG A 87 49.51 -30.68 -1.17
C ARG A 87 49.27 -31.36 0.16
N ILE A 88 49.56 -32.65 0.23
CA ILE A 88 49.51 -33.41 1.47
C ILE A 88 50.91 -33.36 2.12
N ASP A 89 51.00 -32.92 3.37
CA ASP A 89 52.26 -32.92 4.12
C ASP A 89 52.62 -34.31 4.67
N ARG A 90 53.79 -34.43 5.30
CA ARG A 90 54.29 -35.72 5.83
C ARG A 90 53.38 -36.31 6.90
N GLU A 91 52.56 -35.50 7.56
CA GLU A 91 51.58 -35.95 8.56
C GLU A 91 50.18 -36.19 7.96
N GLY A 92 50.05 -36.19 6.62
CA GLY A 92 48.77 -36.45 5.95
C GLY A 92 47.83 -35.25 5.93
N ARG A 93 48.28 -34.05 6.29
CA ARG A 93 47.43 -32.86 6.37
C ARG A 93 47.42 -32.11 5.04
N HIS A 94 46.25 -31.59 4.67
CA HIS A 94 46.11 -30.74 3.49
C HIS A 94 46.74 -29.36 3.77
N ARG A 95 47.72 -28.97 2.96
CA ARG A 95 48.38 -27.67 2.99
C ARG A 95 48.16 -26.96 1.67
N PRO A 96 47.82 -25.66 1.66
CA PRO A 96 47.75 -24.89 0.42
C PRO A 96 49.04 -25.06 -0.39
N ASP A 97 48.91 -25.27 -1.69
CA ASP A 97 50.08 -25.33 -2.56
C ASP A 97 50.70 -23.92 -2.66
N PRO A 98 51.99 -23.74 -2.32
CA PRO A 98 52.63 -22.42 -2.30
C PRO A 98 52.58 -21.65 -3.62
N ARG A 99 52.56 -22.36 -4.76
CA ARG A 99 52.50 -21.75 -6.10
C ARG A 99 51.17 -21.03 -6.28
N TYR A 100 50.08 -21.71 -5.98
CA TYR A 100 48.73 -21.15 -6.09
C TYR A 100 48.43 -20.17 -4.97
N ALA A 101 48.87 -20.44 -3.74
CA ALA A 101 48.70 -19.49 -2.64
C ALA A 101 49.36 -18.13 -2.93
N ARG A 102 50.53 -18.12 -3.60
CA ARG A 102 51.16 -16.87 -4.04
C ARG A 102 50.33 -16.16 -5.11
N ALA A 103 49.91 -16.88 -6.16
CA ALA A 103 49.12 -16.30 -7.26
C ALA A 103 47.74 -15.79 -6.78
N LEU A 104 47.13 -16.47 -5.80
CA LEU A 104 45.87 -16.10 -5.19
C LEU A 104 46.01 -14.95 -4.17
N GLY A 105 47.23 -14.50 -3.86
CA GLY A 105 47.47 -13.43 -2.90
C GLY A 105 47.46 -13.86 -1.43
N GLY A 106 47.29 -15.15 -1.14
CA GLY A 106 47.32 -15.68 0.22
C GLY A 106 46.67 -17.06 0.35
N ASN A 107 46.49 -17.47 1.61
CA ASN A 107 45.81 -18.71 1.98
C ASN A 107 44.62 -18.48 2.91
N ARG A 108 44.17 -17.22 3.05
CA ARG A 108 42.99 -16.90 3.85
C ARG A 108 41.72 -17.29 3.11
N ALA A 109 40.60 -17.29 3.80
CA ALA A 109 39.30 -17.62 3.20
C ALA A 109 38.98 -16.69 2.02
N GLU A 110 39.29 -15.40 2.19
CA GLU A 110 39.10 -14.32 1.23
C GLU A 110 39.87 -14.56 -0.08
N ASP A 111 41.07 -15.12 0.04
CA ASP A 111 41.98 -15.40 -1.09
C ASP A 111 41.68 -16.74 -1.78
N THR A 112 40.90 -17.61 -1.14
CA THR A 112 40.67 -18.99 -1.59
C THR A 112 39.21 -19.20 -1.99
N TRP A 113 38.42 -19.87 -1.16
CA TRP A 113 37.06 -20.28 -1.49
C TRP A 113 36.08 -19.12 -1.58
N MET A 114 36.28 -18.04 -0.82
CA MET A 114 35.36 -16.88 -0.85
C MET A 114 35.38 -16.18 -2.20
N ARG A 115 36.42 -16.37 -3.02
CA ARG A 115 36.49 -15.83 -4.38
C ARG A 115 35.27 -16.19 -5.22
N LEU A 116 34.74 -17.42 -5.07
CA LEU A 116 33.59 -17.90 -5.83
C LEU A 116 32.34 -18.16 -5.00
N PHE A 117 32.47 -18.38 -3.69
CA PHE A 117 31.32 -18.74 -2.87
C PHE A 117 30.99 -17.68 -1.84
N MET A 118 29.71 -17.42 -1.66
CA MET A 118 29.23 -16.57 -0.58
C MET A 118 29.49 -17.21 0.78
N THR A 119 29.70 -16.36 1.77
CA THR A 119 29.61 -16.75 3.18
C THR A 119 28.15 -16.85 3.64
N SER A 120 27.92 -17.47 4.79
CA SER A 120 26.59 -17.50 5.39
C SER A 120 26.03 -16.10 5.70
N ASP A 121 26.92 -15.16 6.03
CA ASP A 121 26.53 -13.79 6.36
C ASP A 121 26.09 -13.00 5.13
N GLU A 122 26.78 -13.23 4.00
CA GLU A 122 26.40 -12.70 2.68
C GLU A 122 25.09 -13.32 2.17
N GLY A 123 24.86 -14.62 2.46
CA GLY A 123 23.56 -15.27 2.22
C GLY A 123 22.41 -14.69 3.05
N CYS A 124 22.65 -14.37 4.33
CA CYS A 124 21.72 -13.62 5.17
C CYS A 124 21.44 -12.22 4.64
N ALA A 125 22.45 -11.52 4.15
CA ALA A 125 22.30 -10.21 3.53
C ALA A 125 21.37 -10.29 2.30
N LEU A 126 21.60 -11.24 1.40
CA LEU A 126 20.74 -11.47 0.24
C LEU A 126 19.29 -11.77 0.63
N MET A 127 19.10 -12.63 1.65
CA MET A 127 17.78 -12.95 2.20
C MET A 127 17.04 -11.70 2.71
N ILE A 128 17.74 -10.83 3.43
CA ILE A 128 17.19 -9.56 3.92
C ILE A 128 16.78 -8.68 2.74
N LEU A 129 17.64 -8.52 1.73
CA LEU A 129 17.36 -7.70 0.56
C LEU A 129 16.13 -8.19 -0.21
N ILE A 130 15.97 -9.50 -0.41
CA ILE A 130 14.79 -10.07 -1.10
C ILE A 130 13.50 -9.78 -0.32
N ILE A 131 13.52 -9.89 1.02
CA ILE A 131 12.35 -9.54 1.84
C ILE A 131 12.09 -8.03 1.80
N ALA A 132 13.15 -7.22 1.88
CA ALA A 132 13.07 -5.76 1.90
C ALA A 132 12.53 -5.20 0.57
N ASP A 133 12.88 -5.83 -0.55
CA ASP A 133 12.46 -5.41 -1.88
C ASP A 133 11.03 -5.90 -2.22
N TYR A 134 10.78 -7.20 -2.03
CA TYR A 134 9.51 -7.80 -2.48
C TYR A 134 8.45 -7.99 -1.41
N GLY A 135 8.77 -7.79 -0.12
CA GLY A 135 7.82 -7.98 0.97
C GLY A 135 7.30 -9.42 1.05
N TRP A 136 8.13 -10.41 0.67
CA TRP A 136 7.81 -11.83 0.72
C TRP A 136 8.05 -12.43 2.10
N ASN A 137 7.43 -13.58 2.38
CA ASN A 137 7.60 -14.28 3.65
C ASN A 137 8.97 -14.96 3.65
N ALA A 138 9.58 -15.08 4.83
CA ALA A 138 10.88 -15.72 4.95
C ALA A 138 10.87 -17.18 4.47
N THR A 139 9.91 -18.00 4.90
CA THR A 139 9.89 -19.43 4.55
C THR A 139 9.88 -19.69 3.03
N PRO A 140 8.98 -19.08 2.23
CA PRO A 140 9.04 -19.23 0.77
C PRO A 140 10.35 -18.76 0.14
N VAL A 141 10.97 -17.70 0.65
CA VAL A 141 12.26 -17.19 0.12
C VAL A 141 13.41 -18.14 0.45
N ILE A 142 13.46 -18.68 1.67
CA ILE A 142 14.44 -19.69 2.09
C ILE A 142 14.37 -20.92 1.17
N GLU A 143 13.16 -21.30 0.80
CA GLU A 143 12.91 -22.51 0.04
C GLU A 143 12.86 -22.27 -1.48
N MET A 144 13.02 -21.02 -1.90
CA MET A 144 12.88 -20.61 -3.28
C MET A 144 13.90 -21.32 -4.16
N LYS A 145 13.41 -21.85 -5.28
CA LYS A 145 14.25 -22.44 -6.31
C LYS A 145 14.80 -21.35 -7.23
N VAL A 146 15.87 -21.66 -7.95
CA VAL A 146 16.34 -20.82 -9.06
C VAL A 146 15.16 -20.67 -10.05
N PRO A 147 14.69 -19.44 -10.31
CA PRO A 147 13.53 -19.22 -11.17
C PRO A 147 13.90 -19.44 -12.63
N ASP A 148 12.90 -19.87 -13.41
CA ASP A 148 13.05 -19.96 -14.86
C ASP A 148 13.21 -18.56 -15.45
N ALA A 149 14.22 -18.41 -16.31
CA ALA A 149 14.45 -17.20 -17.09
C ALA A 149 13.87 -17.40 -18.49
N SER A 150 12.96 -16.51 -18.90
CA SER A 150 12.44 -16.44 -20.26
C SER A 150 12.79 -15.08 -20.88
N PRO A 151 13.26 -15.04 -22.14
CA PRO A 151 13.39 -13.77 -22.86
C PRO A 151 12.01 -13.13 -23.01
N ASP A 152 11.93 -11.80 -22.94
CA ASP A 152 10.68 -11.09 -23.19
C ASP A 152 10.32 -11.16 -24.68
N ALA A 153 9.07 -11.49 -24.97
CA ALA A 153 8.60 -11.64 -26.35
C ALA A 153 8.48 -10.26 -27.00
N GLY A 154 9.58 -9.80 -27.60
CA GLY A 154 9.68 -8.51 -28.30
C GLY A 154 10.83 -7.61 -27.84
N ASN A 155 11.61 -8.03 -26.84
CA ASN A 155 12.78 -7.28 -26.38
C ASN A 155 13.89 -8.23 -25.92
N ASP A 156 14.87 -8.48 -26.80
CA ASP A 156 15.98 -9.43 -26.55
C ASP A 156 16.88 -9.02 -25.37
N ASP A 157 16.82 -7.76 -24.93
CA ASP A 157 17.61 -7.24 -23.80
C ASP A 157 16.90 -7.39 -22.44
N GLN A 158 15.69 -7.94 -22.40
CA GLN A 158 14.89 -8.09 -21.18
C GLN A 158 14.66 -9.56 -20.80
N ILE A 159 14.92 -9.88 -19.54
CA ILE A 159 14.72 -11.22 -18.98
C ILE A 159 13.52 -11.18 -18.04
N ILE A 160 12.56 -12.07 -18.21
CA ILE A 160 11.46 -12.28 -17.27
C ILE A 160 11.75 -13.52 -16.43
N TYR A 161 11.85 -13.33 -15.12
CA TYR A 161 11.97 -14.42 -14.15
C TYR A 161 10.61 -14.86 -13.66
N ARG A 162 10.30 -16.14 -13.82
CA ARG A 162 9.12 -16.78 -13.25
C ARG A 162 9.46 -17.34 -11.87
N VAL A 163 9.17 -16.59 -10.82
CA VAL A 163 9.46 -16.97 -9.44
C VAL A 163 8.28 -17.74 -8.84
N GLU A 164 8.54 -18.97 -8.39
CA GLU A 164 7.54 -19.80 -7.71
C GLU A 164 7.75 -19.80 -6.18
N LEU A 165 6.69 -19.45 -5.45
CA LEU A 165 6.69 -19.32 -3.99
C LEU A 165 5.70 -20.34 -3.40
N GLU A 166 6.21 -21.29 -2.62
CA GLU A 166 5.37 -22.32 -2.00
C GLU A 166 4.61 -21.79 -0.78
N LYS A 167 3.29 -22.00 -0.76
CA LYS A 167 2.36 -21.68 0.34
C LYS A 167 1.77 -22.95 0.93
N ARG A 168 2.55 -23.67 1.74
CA ARG A 168 2.19 -24.96 2.38
C ARG A 168 0.82 -25.03 3.07
N ARG A 169 0.34 -23.90 3.59
CA ARG A 169 -0.97 -23.82 4.27
C ARG A 169 -2.17 -23.82 3.33
N ARG A 170 -1.96 -23.65 2.01
CA ARG A 170 -3.02 -23.62 1.01
C ARG A 170 -3.32 -25.03 0.51
N ARG A 171 -4.50 -25.20 -0.09
CA ARG A 171 -4.91 -26.45 -0.72
C ARG A 171 -3.97 -26.78 -1.88
N PRO A 172 -3.83 -28.07 -2.29
CA PRO A 172 -2.88 -28.47 -3.33
C PRO A 172 -2.95 -27.65 -4.63
N ALA A 173 -4.16 -27.27 -5.08
CA ALA A 173 -4.36 -26.45 -6.27
C ALA A 173 -3.79 -25.02 -6.16
N ASP A 174 -3.73 -24.45 -4.95
CA ASP A 174 -3.24 -23.09 -4.68
C ASP A 174 -1.91 -23.10 -3.92
N ARG A 175 -1.21 -24.25 -3.93
CA ARG A 175 0.01 -24.47 -3.14
C ARG A 175 1.16 -23.60 -3.63
N TYR A 176 1.19 -23.25 -4.90
CA TYR A 176 2.23 -22.40 -5.49
C TYR A 176 1.63 -21.07 -5.93
N GLU A 177 2.35 -19.99 -5.65
CA GLU A 177 2.09 -18.68 -6.21
C GLU A 177 3.26 -18.32 -7.13
N THR A 178 2.95 -17.99 -8.37
CA THR A 178 3.94 -17.57 -9.34
C THR A 178 3.94 -16.04 -9.45
N ARG A 179 5.12 -15.42 -9.50
CA ARG A 179 5.29 -14.00 -9.81
C ARG A 179 6.30 -13.82 -10.94
N ASN A 180 5.98 -12.95 -11.87
CA ASN A 180 6.86 -12.60 -12.97
C ASN A 180 7.61 -11.31 -12.63
N LEU A 181 8.93 -11.36 -12.63
CA LEU A 181 9.80 -10.23 -12.37
C LEU A 181 10.64 -9.95 -13.63
N ALA A 182 10.36 -8.82 -14.27
CA ALA A 182 11.12 -8.38 -15.43
C ALA A 182 12.42 -7.69 -15.02
N ASP A 183 13.53 -8.07 -15.65
CA ASP A 183 14.82 -7.42 -15.54
C ASP A 183 15.21 -6.76 -16.86
N TRP A 184 15.20 -5.43 -16.86
CA TRP A 184 15.64 -4.57 -17.97
C TRP A 184 16.87 -3.72 -17.64
N GLY A 185 17.51 -3.93 -16.48
CA GLY A 185 18.63 -3.06 -16.08
C GLY A 185 18.66 -2.72 -14.60
N ALA A 186 19.40 -1.64 -14.31
CA ALA A 186 19.36 -0.99 -13.01
C ALA A 186 17.91 -0.60 -12.66
N ASN A 187 17.55 -0.74 -11.38
CA ASN A 187 16.23 -0.43 -10.84
C ASN A 187 15.07 -1.29 -11.37
N SER A 188 15.34 -2.36 -12.13
CA SER A 188 14.29 -3.29 -12.52
C SER A 188 13.85 -4.19 -11.35
N PRO A 189 12.59 -4.63 -11.29
CA PRO A 189 12.10 -5.59 -10.30
C PRO A 189 12.82 -6.94 -10.35
N GLY A 190 13.39 -7.33 -11.49
CA GLY A 190 14.12 -8.60 -11.63
C GLY A 190 15.61 -8.51 -11.26
N ARG A 191 16.19 -7.30 -11.15
CA ARG A 191 17.66 -7.13 -11.02
C ARG A 191 18.25 -7.84 -9.81
N LEU A 192 17.55 -7.84 -8.67
CA LEU A 192 18.02 -8.54 -7.48
C LEU A 192 17.99 -10.07 -7.66
N ILE A 193 17.04 -10.61 -8.43
CA ILE A 193 17.02 -12.03 -8.79
C ILE A 193 18.22 -12.37 -9.68
N THR A 194 18.51 -11.56 -10.69
CA THR A 194 19.72 -11.70 -11.53
C THR A 194 20.98 -11.74 -10.67
N HIS A 195 21.11 -10.78 -9.75
CA HIS A 195 22.25 -10.72 -8.82
C HIS A 195 22.34 -11.96 -7.92
N ALA A 196 21.19 -12.46 -7.42
CA ALA A 196 21.14 -13.68 -6.63
C ALA A 196 21.64 -14.89 -7.45
N ILE A 197 21.12 -15.06 -8.67
CA ILE A 197 21.48 -16.17 -9.57
C ILE A 197 22.98 -16.17 -9.86
N GLU A 198 23.56 -15.01 -10.18
CA GLU A 198 24.97 -14.85 -10.48
C GLU A 198 25.85 -15.12 -9.24
N ALA A 199 25.48 -14.59 -8.07
CA ALA A 199 26.24 -14.78 -6.84
C ALA A 199 26.27 -16.26 -6.38
N THR A 200 25.26 -17.05 -6.74
CA THR A 200 25.17 -18.47 -6.36
C THR A 200 25.48 -19.44 -7.49
N ALA A 201 25.68 -18.96 -8.73
CA ALA A 201 26.01 -19.82 -9.88
C ALA A 201 27.25 -20.69 -9.66
N PRO A 202 28.39 -20.17 -9.14
CA PRO A 202 29.57 -21.00 -8.94
C PRO A 202 29.34 -22.13 -7.94
N ALA A 203 28.59 -21.86 -6.86
CA ALA A 203 28.27 -22.87 -5.85
C ALA A 203 27.38 -23.98 -6.41
N ARG A 204 26.40 -23.62 -7.27
CA ARG A 204 25.54 -24.60 -7.94
C ARG A 204 26.31 -25.46 -8.95
N GLU A 205 27.19 -24.85 -9.75
CA GLU A 205 28.05 -25.60 -10.68
C GLU A 205 28.95 -26.58 -9.91
N MET A 206 29.55 -26.14 -8.80
CA MET A 206 30.36 -27.01 -7.96
C MET A 206 29.57 -28.19 -7.38
N LEU A 207 28.39 -27.92 -6.82
CA LEU A 207 27.53 -28.95 -6.27
C LEU A 207 27.07 -29.95 -7.34
N MET A 208 26.84 -29.50 -8.57
CA MET A 208 26.58 -30.37 -9.71
C MET A 208 27.79 -31.26 -10.05
N ASN A 209 29.00 -30.69 -10.10
CA ASN A 209 30.23 -31.43 -10.41
C ASN A 209 30.57 -32.53 -9.41
N VAL A 210 30.27 -32.33 -8.13
CA VAL A 210 30.48 -33.36 -7.08
C VAL A 210 29.29 -34.31 -6.91
N GLY A 211 28.30 -34.28 -7.81
CA GLY A 211 27.17 -35.20 -7.83
C GLY A 211 26.08 -34.91 -6.79
N ALA A 212 26.01 -33.69 -6.25
CA ALA A 212 25.01 -33.26 -5.27
C ALA A 212 24.30 -31.96 -5.71
N PRO A 213 23.65 -31.94 -6.89
CA PRO A 213 23.04 -30.74 -7.44
C PRO A 213 21.97 -30.16 -6.50
N THR A 214 21.82 -28.83 -6.52
CA THR A 214 20.81 -28.10 -5.76
C THR A 214 20.02 -27.17 -6.67
N ASP A 215 18.71 -27.08 -6.43
CA ASP A 215 17.82 -26.17 -7.12
C ASP A 215 17.55 -24.88 -6.32
N ARG A 216 18.11 -24.74 -5.11
CA ARG A 216 17.92 -23.56 -4.24
C ARG A 216 18.54 -22.30 -4.83
N LEU A 217 17.84 -21.17 -4.73
CA LEU A 217 18.39 -19.87 -5.17
C LEU A 217 19.54 -19.42 -4.27
N ILE A 218 19.36 -19.52 -2.94
CA ILE A 218 20.36 -19.05 -1.97
C ILE A 218 21.11 -20.26 -1.41
N VAL A 219 22.41 -20.29 -1.69
CA VAL A 219 23.35 -21.30 -1.21
C VAL A 219 24.65 -20.59 -0.85
N TRP A 220 25.28 -21.00 0.24
CA TRP A 220 26.57 -20.46 0.69
C TRP A 220 27.49 -21.58 1.16
N ARG A 221 28.76 -21.25 1.34
CA ARG A 221 29.77 -22.16 1.91
C ARG A 221 30.08 -21.78 3.36
N LEU A 222 30.17 -22.78 4.22
CA LEU A 222 30.62 -22.67 5.60
C LEU A 222 32.15 -22.56 5.64
N ALA A 223 32.67 -21.78 6.59
CA ALA A 223 34.12 -21.60 6.74
C ALA A 223 34.83 -22.87 7.23
N GLN A 224 34.16 -23.70 8.04
CA GLN A 224 34.69 -24.93 8.61
C GLN A 224 33.71 -26.09 8.47
N ARG A 225 34.25 -27.31 8.35
CA ARG A 225 33.46 -28.54 8.39
C ARG A 225 32.73 -28.64 9.73
N ARG A 226 31.41 -28.85 9.67
CA ARG A 226 30.66 -29.30 10.83
C ARG A 226 30.63 -30.82 10.78
N ALA A 227 31.05 -31.48 11.87
CA ALA A 227 31.04 -32.95 11.98
C ALA A 227 29.66 -33.59 11.67
N ALA A 228 28.58 -32.81 11.77
CA ALA A 228 27.21 -33.23 11.51
C ALA A 228 26.80 -33.34 10.02
N TYR A 229 27.62 -32.91 9.05
CA TYR A 229 27.22 -32.79 7.63
C TYR A 229 27.97 -33.75 6.67
N GLY A 230 28.67 -34.77 7.20
CA GLY A 230 29.37 -35.78 6.42
C GLY A 230 30.82 -35.41 6.04
N GLU A 231 31.58 -36.39 5.56
CA GLU A 231 33.04 -36.29 5.34
C GLU A 231 33.46 -35.63 4.00
N GLY A 232 32.50 -35.31 3.12
CA GLY A 232 32.74 -34.74 1.78
C GLY A 232 32.55 -33.23 1.67
N THR A 233 33.03 -32.62 0.58
CA THR A 233 32.93 -31.17 0.33
C THR A 233 31.50 -30.65 0.24
N THR A 234 30.53 -31.51 -0.08
CA THR A 234 29.10 -31.19 -0.10
C THR A 234 28.60 -30.72 1.27
N GLY A 235 29.12 -31.27 2.37
CA GLY A 235 28.78 -30.88 3.73
C GLY A 235 29.26 -29.48 4.15
N LEU A 236 30.05 -28.81 3.29
CA LEU A 236 30.44 -27.42 3.47
C LEU A 236 29.41 -26.43 2.93
N PHE A 237 28.44 -26.88 2.14
CA PHE A 237 27.41 -26.00 1.58
C PHE A 237 26.11 -26.13 2.36
N ASP A 238 25.44 -25.00 2.55
CA ASP A 238 24.15 -24.94 3.22
C ASP A 238 23.27 -23.88 2.54
N GLY A 239 21.97 -24.02 2.74
CA GLY A 239 20.93 -23.07 2.33
C GLY A 239 19.87 -22.87 3.42
N HIS A 240 20.05 -23.48 4.60
CA HIS A 240 19.09 -23.45 5.68
C HIS A 240 19.39 -22.31 6.67
N PHE A 241 18.39 -21.46 6.89
CA PHE A 241 18.50 -20.30 7.77
C PHE A 241 18.13 -20.62 9.22
N HIS A 242 18.93 -21.45 9.89
CA HIS A 242 18.77 -21.74 11.31
C HIS A 242 19.14 -20.54 12.19
N ALA A 243 18.66 -20.50 13.44
CA ALA A 243 18.84 -19.38 14.37
C ALA A 243 20.31 -18.94 14.56
N ASN A 244 21.26 -19.87 14.46
CA ASN A 244 22.69 -19.61 14.64
C ASN A 244 23.31 -18.81 13.48
N VAL A 245 22.75 -18.89 12.27
CA VAL A 245 23.29 -18.18 11.10
C VAL A 245 23.11 -16.66 11.25
N TRP A 246 22.08 -16.25 11.99
CA TRP A 246 21.75 -14.85 12.26
C TRP A 246 22.53 -14.23 13.43
N ARG A 247 23.46 -14.96 14.06
CA ARG A 247 24.12 -14.51 15.30
C ARG A 247 24.85 -13.18 15.12
N ASN A 248 25.63 -13.04 14.05
CA ASN A 248 26.41 -11.83 13.77
C ASN A 248 25.48 -10.65 13.45
N TRP A 249 24.46 -10.87 12.60
CA TRP A 249 23.41 -9.89 12.31
C TRP A 249 22.69 -9.37 13.55
N ARG A 250 22.45 -10.22 14.55
CA ARG A 250 21.84 -9.79 15.82
C ARG A 250 22.74 -8.89 16.65
N GLN A 251 24.06 -9.07 16.57
CA GLN A 251 25.02 -8.24 17.30
C GLN A 251 25.25 -6.90 16.60
N GLU A 252 25.38 -6.91 15.27
CA GLU A 252 25.71 -5.72 14.48
C GLU A 252 24.55 -4.71 14.39
N LEU A 253 23.29 -5.16 14.35
CA LEU A 253 22.13 -4.27 14.17
C LEU A 253 21.75 -3.46 15.41
N GLY A 254 22.30 -3.74 16.60
CA GLY A 254 22.34 -2.82 17.74
C GLY A 254 21.03 -2.31 18.37
N PHE A 255 19.84 -2.56 17.80
CA PHE A 255 18.56 -2.13 18.38
C PHE A 255 18.07 -3.08 19.49
N GLU A 256 17.21 -2.59 20.40
CA GLU A 256 16.50 -3.40 21.42
C GLU A 256 15.55 -4.41 20.75
N GLY A 257 16.10 -5.46 20.15
CA GLY A 257 15.38 -6.49 19.43
C GLY A 257 16.21 -7.07 18.28
N SER A 258 16.36 -8.40 18.29
CA SER A 258 16.96 -9.14 17.18
C SER A 258 16.23 -8.86 15.86
N LEU A 259 16.96 -8.85 14.73
CA LEU A 259 16.36 -8.85 13.39
C LEU A 259 15.18 -9.83 13.31
N ASN A 260 14.00 -9.31 13.04
CA ASN A 260 12.77 -10.08 12.90
C ASN A 260 12.25 -9.94 11.46
N LEU A 261 12.40 -11.02 10.69
CA LEU A 261 12.00 -11.07 9.28
C LEU A 261 10.49 -10.83 9.09
N ARG A 262 9.65 -11.12 10.09
CA ARG A 262 8.22 -10.82 10.07
C ARG A 262 7.96 -9.32 10.21
N ARG A 263 8.69 -8.65 11.10
CA ARG A 263 8.67 -7.17 11.21
C ARG A 263 9.19 -6.52 9.94
N LEU A 264 10.27 -7.03 9.36
CA LEU A 264 10.85 -6.52 8.11
C LEU A 264 9.82 -6.58 6.97
N ARG A 265 9.22 -7.75 6.75
CA ARG A 265 8.13 -7.91 5.78
C ARG A 265 6.99 -6.93 6.05
N LYS A 266 6.56 -6.84 7.32
CA LYS A 266 5.45 -5.95 7.71
C LYS A 266 5.74 -4.50 7.36
N THR A 267 6.97 -4.02 7.59
CA THR A 267 7.40 -2.67 7.19
C THR A 267 7.26 -2.46 5.68
N VAL A 268 7.72 -3.40 4.85
CA VAL A 268 7.63 -3.29 3.38
C VAL A 268 6.18 -3.25 2.92
N VAL A 269 5.33 -4.13 3.43
CA VAL A 269 3.91 -4.21 3.06
C VAL A 269 3.18 -2.90 3.41
N ILE A 270 3.46 -2.33 4.58
CA ILE A 270 2.79 -1.12 5.08
C ILE A 270 3.36 0.16 4.43
N ALA A 271 4.67 0.32 4.44
CA ALA A 271 5.29 1.61 4.10
C ALA A 271 5.62 1.74 2.59
N HIS A 272 6.05 0.65 1.95
CA HIS A 272 6.64 0.71 0.60
C HIS A 272 5.71 0.20 -0.50
N GLN A 273 5.07 -0.96 -0.33
CA GLN A 273 4.23 -1.54 -1.39
C GLN A 273 2.78 -1.09 -1.32
N ARG A 274 2.20 -0.91 -0.11
CA ARG A 274 0.79 -0.52 0.13
C ARG A 274 -0.25 -1.35 -0.64
N GLN A 275 0.14 -2.53 -1.11
CA GLN A 275 -0.69 -3.47 -1.84
C GLN A 275 -0.44 -4.89 -1.33
N PRO A 276 -1.42 -5.80 -1.48
CA PRO A 276 -1.25 -7.17 -1.02
C PRO A 276 -0.15 -7.90 -1.78
N THR A 277 0.82 -8.48 -1.05
CA THR A 277 1.95 -9.19 -1.67
C THR A 277 1.71 -10.69 -1.75
N GLN A 278 1.33 -11.32 -0.64
CA GLN A 278 1.09 -12.76 -0.54
C GLN A 278 -0.16 -13.12 0.27
N HIS A 279 -1.07 -12.16 0.47
CA HIS A 279 -2.31 -12.30 1.23
C HIS A 279 -3.46 -11.58 0.51
N SER A 280 -4.71 -11.84 0.90
CA SER A 280 -5.87 -11.18 0.29
C SER A 280 -5.89 -9.68 0.60
N GLN A 281 -6.70 -8.93 -0.16
CA GLN A 281 -6.98 -7.52 0.13
C GLN A 281 -7.55 -7.35 1.55
N ASP A 282 -8.52 -8.19 1.94
CA ASP A 282 -9.06 -8.14 3.31
C ASP A 282 -8.00 -8.36 4.40
N THR A 283 -7.05 -9.25 4.16
CA THR A 283 -5.94 -9.48 5.11
C THR A 283 -4.99 -8.29 5.13
N HIS A 284 -4.67 -7.73 3.97
CA HIS A 284 -3.84 -6.53 3.83
C HIS A 284 -4.45 -5.39 4.64
N ASP A 285 -5.72 -5.10 4.41
CA ASP A 285 -6.39 -3.97 5.05
C ASP A 285 -6.54 -4.22 6.56
N GLY A 286 -7.06 -5.39 6.94
CA GLY A 286 -7.34 -5.70 8.35
C GLY A 286 -6.13 -5.95 9.23
N THR A 287 -5.05 -6.53 8.68
CA THR A 287 -3.87 -6.94 9.48
C THR A 287 -2.70 -5.96 9.38
N TYR A 288 -2.57 -5.27 8.25
CA TYR A 288 -1.41 -4.42 7.97
C TYR A 288 -1.75 -2.94 7.96
N VAL A 289 -2.76 -2.52 7.18
CA VAL A 289 -3.06 -1.10 6.94
C VAL A 289 -3.82 -0.48 8.12
N LEU A 290 -4.98 -1.02 8.46
CA LEU A 290 -5.86 -0.44 9.49
C LEU A 290 -5.24 -0.37 10.89
N PRO A 291 -4.46 -1.36 11.36
CA PRO A 291 -3.81 -1.29 12.67
C PRO A 291 -2.52 -0.47 12.70
N ASP A 292 -2.07 0.09 11.58
CA ASP A 292 -0.81 0.82 11.51
C ASP A 292 -0.98 2.28 11.97
N PRO A 293 -0.23 2.74 12.98
CA PRO A 293 -0.37 4.09 13.51
C PRO A 293 -0.11 5.20 12.47
N ARG A 294 0.76 4.97 11.48
CA ARG A 294 1.04 5.97 10.43
C ARG A 294 -0.16 6.13 9.51
N THR A 295 -0.77 5.00 9.16
CA THR A 295 -2.02 4.98 8.38
C THR A 295 -3.15 5.67 9.15
N GLN A 296 -3.30 5.38 10.44
CA GLN A 296 -4.31 6.05 11.29
C GLN A 296 -4.09 7.56 11.35
N ALA A 297 -2.85 8.01 11.58
CA ALA A 297 -2.51 9.43 11.62
C ALA A 297 -2.74 10.14 10.27
N ALA A 298 -2.42 9.49 9.15
CA ALA A 298 -2.65 10.04 7.82
C ALA A 298 -4.13 10.05 7.41
N ALA A 299 -4.93 9.11 7.91
CA ALA A 299 -6.37 9.03 7.63
C ALA A 299 -7.18 10.06 8.44
N GLN A 300 -6.71 10.45 9.62
CA GLN A 300 -7.41 11.34 10.54
C GLN A 300 -7.90 12.66 9.88
N PRO A 301 -7.08 13.45 9.16
CA PRO A 301 -7.58 14.67 8.51
C PRO A 301 -8.62 14.38 7.43
N VAL A 302 -8.40 13.36 6.59
CA VAL A 302 -9.33 12.98 5.50
C VAL A 302 -10.71 12.57 6.05
N ILE A 303 -10.72 11.82 7.16
CA ILE A 303 -11.97 11.42 7.81
C ILE A 303 -12.68 12.65 8.39
N THR A 304 -11.95 13.56 9.03
CA THR A 304 -12.51 14.81 9.57
C THR A 304 -13.15 15.64 8.46
N ASP A 305 -12.42 15.91 7.38
CA ASP A 305 -12.89 16.70 6.25
C ASP A 305 -14.15 16.07 5.62
N GLY A 306 -14.14 14.75 5.41
CA GLY A 306 -15.29 14.04 4.84
C GLY A 306 -16.52 14.02 5.75
N VAL A 307 -16.32 13.98 7.08
CA VAL A 307 -17.42 14.11 8.05
C VAL A 307 -17.99 15.53 8.02
N GLU A 308 -17.14 16.55 7.96
CA GLU A 308 -17.58 17.96 7.86
C GLU A 308 -18.36 18.21 6.56
N GLU A 309 -17.87 17.73 5.42
CA GLU A 309 -18.54 17.84 4.12
C GLU A 309 -19.90 17.12 4.13
N ALA A 310 -19.97 15.89 4.66
CA ALA A 310 -21.21 15.14 4.74
C ALA A 310 -22.25 15.84 5.65
N ILE A 311 -21.80 16.44 6.75
CA ILE A 311 -22.65 17.22 7.65
C ILE A 311 -23.17 18.48 6.95
N GLU A 312 -22.33 19.19 6.21
CA GLU A 312 -22.73 20.41 5.50
C GLU A 312 -23.70 20.10 4.34
N ALA A 313 -23.42 19.07 3.56
CA ALA A 313 -24.30 18.60 2.49
C ALA A 313 -25.68 18.18 3.03
N ALA A 314 -25.72 17.50 4.17
CA ALA A 314 -26.97 17.13 4.84
C ALA A 314 -27.75 18.34 5.39
N ARG A 315 -27.06 19.45 5.71
CA ARG A 315 -27.67 20.68 6.20
C ARG A 315 -28.21 21.56 5.06
N SER A 316 -27.59 21.54 3.87
CA SER A 316 -28.03 22.33 2.71
C SER A 316 -29.30 21.78 2.03
N SER A 317 -30.45 22.07 2.64
CA SER A 317 -31.78 21.61 2.21
C SER A 317 -32.53 22.61 1.31
N PHE A 318 -31.94 23.77 1.01
CA PHE A 318 -32.49 24.81 0.14
C PHE A 318 -32.23 24.49 -1.35
N LYS A 319 -33.28 24.50 -2.18
CA LYS A 319 -33.20 24.19 -3.64
C LYS A 319 -33.95 25.17 -4.53
N ALA A 320 -34.70 26.11 -3.96
CA ALA A 320 -35.37 27.15 -4.74
C ALA A 320 -34.37 28.05 -5.45
N GLN A 321 -34.72 28.52 -6.64
CA GLN A 321 -33.92 29.46 -7.41
C GLN A 321 -34.13 30.88 -6.89
N ILE A 322 -33.07 31.69 -6.85
CA ILE A 322 -33.17 33.12 -6.50
C ILE A 322 -32.97 33.93 -7.78
N SER A 323 -33.87 34.88 -8.05
CA SER A 323 -33.81 35.79 -9.18
C SER A 323 -34.09 37.22 -8.72
N ARG A 324 -33.24 38.17 -9.10
CA ARG A 324 -33.48 39.60 -8.84
C ARG A 324 -34.33 40.28 -9.92
N ALA A 325 -34.54 39.62 -11.07
CA ALA A 325 -35.44 40.10 -12.11
C ALA A 325 -36.89 39.73 -11.78
N ASP A 326 -37.82 40.64 -12.04
CA ASP A 326 -39.25 40.33 -11.96
C ASP A 326 -39.58 39.20 -12.95
N THR A 327 -40.09 38.11 -12.43
CA THR A 327 -40.53 36.99 -13.25
C THR A 327 -41.91 37.28 -13.80
N THR A 328 -42.19 36.92 -15.06
CA THR A 328 -43.55 36.92 -15.65
C THR A 328 -44.43 35.79 -15.11
N VAL A 329 -43.97 35.09 -14.06
CA VAL A 329 -44.72 34.02 -13.41
C VAL A 329 -45.79 34.65 -12.54
N ASP A 330 -47.04 34.57 -13.00
CA ASP A 330 -48.22 35.16 -12.36
C ASP A 330 -48.84 34.24 -11.28
N GLN A 331 -48.14 33.17 -10.90
CA GLN A 331 -48.59 32.17 -9.93
C GLN A 331 -47.71 32.20 -8.67
N ASP A 332 -47.97 33.19 -7.82
CA ASP A 332 -47.35 33.29 -6.50
C ASP A 332 -48.03 32.35 -5.50
N THR A 333 -47.24 31.46 -4.92
CA THR A 333 -47.59 30.77 -3.67
C THR A 333 -47.34 31.71 -2.47
N PRO A 334 -47.78 31.35 -1.25
CA PRO A 334 -47.48 32.13 -0.06
C PRO A 334 -45.99 32.39 0.17
N THR A 335 -45.09 31.50 -0.26
CA THR A 335 -43.64 31.59 0.01
C THR A 335 -42.81 31.96 -1.22
N THR A 336 -43.16 31.46 -2.42
CA THR A 336 -42.38 31.65 -3.66
C THR A 336 -43.27 31.69 -4.90
N SER A 337 -42.75 32.09 -6.07
CA SER A 337 -43.40 31.77 -7.36
C SER A 337 -43.14 30.32 -7.76
N CYS A 338 -44.03 29.71 -8.54
CA CYS A 338 -43.86 28.35 -9.08
C CYS A 338 -43.75 28.39 -10.61
N SER A 339 -42.66 27.87 -11.17
CA SER A 339 -42.45 27.80 -12.62
C SER A 339 -43.15 26.60 -13.28
N ASP A 340 -43.32 25.50 -12.54
CA ASP A 340 -43.99 24.29 -13.00
C ASP A 340 -44.58 23.51 -11.82
N TYR A 341 -45.88 23.65 -11.62
CA TYR A 341 -46.60 22.98 -10.54
C TYR A 341 -46.97 21.52 -10.87
N THR A 342 -46.78 21.06 -12.11
CA THR A 342 -47.09 19.68 -12.53
C THR A 342 -45.89 18.73 -12.45
N HIS A 343 -44.67 19.27 -12.35
CA HIS A 343 -43.42 18.49 -12.24
C HIS A 343 -42.69 18.71 -10.91
N SER A 344 -43.43 18.79 -9.80
CA SER A 344 -42.84 18.88 -8.46
C SER A 344 -42.13 17.58 -8.07
N PRO A 345 -40.96 17.63 -7.40
CA PRO A 345 -40.29 16.42 -6.88
C PRO A 345 -41.01 15.79 -5.68
N PHE A 346 -42.04 16.45 -5.15
CA PHE A 346 -42.80 16.01 -3.97
C PHE A 346 -44.10 15.27 -4.32
N GLY A 347 -44.33 14.99 -5.61
CA GLY A 347 -45.52 14.29 -6.09
C GLY A 347 -45.25 13.50 -7.37
N GLU A 348 -46.29 12.89 -7.91
CA GLU A 348 -46.24 12.20 -9.19
C GLU A 348 -46.05 13.19 -10.35
N GLN A 349 -45.20 12.85 -11.32
CA GLN A 349 -44.89 13.72 -12.45
C GLN A 349 -46.10 13.89 -13.36
N GLY A 350 -46.36 15.11 -13.82
CA GLY A 350 -47.52 15.46 -14.65
C GLY A 350 -48.81 15.74 -13.84
N VAL A 351 -48.76 15.66 -12.51
CA VAL A 351 -49.92 15.91 -11.63
C VAL A 351 -49.71 17.21 -10.86
N PRO A 352 -50.75 18.06 -10.70
CA PRO A 352 -50.68 19.25 -9.87
C PRO A 352 -50.13 19.00 -8.46
N CYS A 353 -49.11 19.75 -8.08
CA CYS A 353 -48.45 19.66 -6.78
C CYS A 353 -49.43 19.91 -5.64
N ARG A 354 -49.42 19.02 -4.65
CA ARG A 354 -50.21 19.13 -3.41
C ARG A 354 -49.33 19.26 -2.16
N ALA A 355 -48.02 19.43 -2.34
CA ALA A 355 -47.10 19.59 -1.24
C ALA A 355 -47.37 20.91 -0.49
N SER A 356 -47.08 20.92 0.81
CA SER A 356 -47.12 22.14 1.62
C SER A 356 -46.26 23.24 1.00
N PHE A 357 -46.75 24.48 1.02
CA PHE A 357 -45.97 25.63 0.54
C PHE A 357 -44.70 25.91 1.37
N LEU A 358 -44.55 25.27 2.54
CA LEU A 358 -43.29 25.26 3.31
C LEU A 358 -42.17 24.45 2.62
N LEU A 359 -42.52 23.55 1.70
CA LEU A 359 -41.57 22.79 0.88
C LEU A 359 -41.16 23.53 -0.39
N CYS A 360 -41.79 24.67 -0.74
CA CYS A 360 -41.39 25.44 -1.91
C CYS A 360 -39.93 25.89 -1.84
N THR A 361 -39.37 26.19 -0.66
CA THR A 361 -37.94 26.52 -0.51
C THR A 361 -37.00 25.34 -0.77
N ALA A 362 -37.52 24.11 -0.76
CA ALA A 362 -36.83 22.88 -1.12
C ALA A 362 -37.16 22.40 -2.55
N CYS A 363 -37.95 23.14 -3.33
CA CYS A 363 -38.36 22.77 -4.68
C CYS A 363 -37.48 23.45 -5.74
N PRO A 364 -36.92 22.73 -6.73
CA PRO A 364 -36.16 23.36 -7.83
C PRO A 364 -37.04 24.19 -8.78
N ASN A 365 -38.37 23.99 -8.79
CA ASN A 365 -39.33 24.75 -9.59
C ASN A 365 -39.79 26.04 -8.89
N ALA A 366 -39.33 26.29 -7.66
CA ALA A 366 -39.66 27.50 -6.94
C ALA A 366 -38.68 28.62 -7.30
N VAL A 367 -39.22 29.82 -7.52
CA VAL A 367 -38.42 31.03 -7.80
C VAL A 367 -38.70 32.09 -6.74
N ILE A 368 -37.64 32.58 -6.12
CA ILE A 368 -37.65 33.62 -5.09
C ILE A 368 -37.15 34.91 -5.72
N THR A 369 -37.92 35.98 -5.57
CA THR A 369 -37.57 37.33 -6.00
C THR A 369 -37.74 38.29 -4.84
N PRO A 370 -37.24 39.55 -4.94
CA PRO A 370 -37.38 40.54 -3.87
C PRO A 370 -38.82 40.75 -3.39
N ARG A 371 -39.84 40.50 -4.23
CA ARG A 371 -41.27 40.64 -3.85
C ARG A 371 -41.74 39.60 -2.82
N HIS A 372 -41.04 38.49 -2.67
CA HIS A 372 -41.35 37.43 -1.69
C HIS A 372 -40.71 37.69 -0.33
N LEU A 373 -39.68 38.55 -0.26
CA LEU A 373 -38.90 38.76 0.95
C LEU A 373 -39.73 39.17 2.17
N PRO A 374 -40.74 40.07 2.09
CA PRO A 374 -41.52 40.42 3.28
C PRO A 374 -42.24 39.20 3.88
N ARG A 375 -42.78 38.33 3.03
CA ARG A 375 -43.45 37.09 3.43
C ARG A 375 -42.47 36.08 4.04
N LEU A 376 -41.32 35.88 3.42
CA LEU A 376 -40.29 34.95 3.88
C LEU A 376 -39.62 35.42 5.18
N ALA A 377 -39.36 36.73 5.32
CA ALA A 377 -38.82 37.33 6.52
C ALA A 377 -39.79 37.21 7.70
N TYR A 378 -41.09 37.49 7.46
CA TYR A 378 -42.12 37.31 8.47
C TYR A 378 -42.31 35.83 8.85
N LEU A 379 -42.28 34.91 7.88
CA LEU A 379 -42.34 33.47 8.16
C LEU A 379 -41.17 33.01 9.03
N LEU A 380 -39.94 33.44 8.73
CA LEU A 380 -38.77 33.13 9.56
C LEU A 380 -38.95 33.66 10.99
N HIS A 381 -39.41 34.91 11.13
CA HIS A 381 -39.67 35.52 12.44
C HIS A 381 -40.69 34.73 13.27
N VAL A 382 -41.82 34.33 12.67
CA VAL A 382 -42.85 33.53 13.37
C VAL A 382 -42.31 32.14 13.74
N LEU A 383 -41.49 31.51 12.89
CA LEU A 383 -40.86 30.23 13.22
C LEU A 383 -39.84 30.36 14.37
N GLU A 384 -39.12 31.48 14.49
CA GLU A 384 -38.26 31.78 15.64
C GLU A 384 -39.06 31.87 16.94
N GLU A 385 -40.21 32.54 16.91
CA GLU A 385 -41.12 32.62 18.05
C GLU A 385 -41.70 31.25 18.42
N LEU A 386 -42.16 30.48 17.43
CA LEU A 386 -42.68 29.12 17.64
C LEU A 386 -41.63 28.19 18.26
N ARG A 387 -40.36 28.30 17.83
CA ARG A 387 -39.26 27.52 18.40
C ARG A 387 -39.07 27.73 19.90
N ALA A 388 -39.34 28.95 20.38
CA ALA A 388 -39.19 29.29 21.79
C ALA A 388 -40.32 28.71 22.67
N VAL A 389 -41.43 28.29 22.07
CA VAL A 389 -42.65 27.88 22.78
C VAL A 389 -42.97 26.39 22.61
N LEU A 390 -42.60 25.78 21.48
CA LEU A 390 -42.87 24.36 21.19
C LEU A 390 -41.88 23.41 21.91
N SER A 391 -42.31 22.16 22.16
CA SER A 391 -41.41 21.13 22.64
C SER A 391 -40.40 20.72 21.56
N PRO A 392 -39.20 20.24 21.92
CA PRO A 392 -38.20 19.79 20.95
C PRO A 392 -38.72 18.73 19.97
N GLU A 393 -39.56 17.81 20.45
CA GLU A 393 -40.10 16.71 19.65
C GLU A 393 -41.05 17.21 18.56
N VAL A 394 -41.98 18.12 18.91
CA VAL A 394 -42.92 18.73 17.95
C VAL A 394 -42.18 19.63 16.97
N TRP A 395 -41.19 20.38 17.46
CA TRP A 395 -40.34 21.23 16.61
C TRP A 395 -39.58 20.41 15.57
N ASP A 396 -38.95 19.31 15.99
CA ASP A 396 -38.12 18.47 15.15
C ASP A 396 -38.92 17.73 14.07
N GLN A 397 -40.17 17.37 14.36
CA GLN A 397 -41.05 16.67 13.43
C GLN A 397 -41.55 17.58 12.30
N ASP A 398 -42.02 18.78 12.63
CA ASP A 398 -42.83 19.58 11.68
C ASP A 398 -42.16 20.89 11.23
N TRP A 399 -41.21 21.45 12.01
CA TRP A 399 -40.81 22.86 11.86
C TRP A 399 -39.31 23.09 11.67
N ARG A 400 -38.45 22.19 12.18
CA ARG A 400 -36.99 22.31 12.11
C ARG A 400 -36.48 22.50 10.69
N GLU A 401 -37.02 21.71 9.77
CA GLU A 401 -36.58 21.68 8.37
C GLU A 401 -36.94 22.97 7.60
N PRO A 402 -38.20 23.45 7.56
CA PRO A 402 -38.53 24.75 6.98
C PRO A 402 -37.74 25.91 7.60
N PHE A 403 -37.56 25.89 8.93
CA PHE A 403 -36.78 26.90 9.63
C PHE A 403 -35.32 26.95 9.16
N THR A 404 -34.68 25.77 9.04
CA THR A 404 -33.28 25.67 8.62
C THR A 404 -33.10 26.23 7.20
N ARG A 405 -33.99 25.84 6.26
CA ARG A 405 -33.98 26.34 4.87
C ARG A 405 -34.12 27.86 4.78
N LEU A 406 -35.02 28.46 5.57
CA LEU A 406 -35.21 29.91 5.57
C LEU A 406 -34.03 30.65 6.19
N ARG A 407 -33.42 30.09 7.23
CA ARG A 407 -32.23 30.66 7.85
C ARG A 407 -31.02 30.60 6.91
N ASP A 408 -30.91 29.54 6.12
CA ASP A 408 -29.86 29.41 5.11
C ASP A 408 -30.12 30.33 3.91
N LEU A 409 -31.39 30.49 3.48
CA LEU A 409 -31.80 31.48 2.49
C LEU A 409 -31.43 32.91 2.92
N ARG A 410 -31.68 33.28 4.18
CA ARG A 410 -31.28 34.60 4.71
C ARG A 410 -29.77 34.83 4.62
N LYS A 411 -28.97 33.77 4.71
CA LYS A 411 -27.50 33.82 4.58
C LYS A 411 -27.01 33.72 3.14
N ALA A 412 -27.90 33.51 2.16
CA ALA A 412 -27.51 33.43 0.77
C ALA A 412 -26.94 34.79 0.31
N PRO A 413 -25.91 34.80 -0.55
CA PRO A 413 -25.24 36.02 -0.98
C PRO A 413 -26.16 36.98 -1.77
N ASP A 414 -27.31 36.49 -2.24
CA ASP A 414 -28.30 37.24 -3.01
C ASP A 414 -29.10 38.26 -2.19
N PHE A 415 -29.13 38.13 -0.85
CA PHE A 415 -29.85 39.02 0.06
C PHE A 415 -28.94 39.51 1.19
N THR A 416 -29.04 40.79 1.50
CA THR A 416 -28.35 41.38 2.67
C THR A 416 -29.21 41.32 3.92
N ASP A 417 -28.59 41.32 5.10
CA ASP A 417 -29.31 41.42 6.37
C ASP A 417 -30.17 42.70 6.43
N THR A 418 -29.70 43.80 5.84
CA THR A 418 -30.47 45.06 5.74
C THR A 418 -31.73 44.87 4.91
N GLU A 419 -31.64 44.25 3.72
CA GLU A 419 -32.81 43.97 2.87
C GLU A 419 -33.83 43.06 3.58
N TRP A 420 -33.35 42.09 4.36
CA TRP A 420 -34.22 41.18 5.11
C TRP A 420 -34.97 41.89 6.23
N ASN A 421 -34.26 42.72 7.02
CA ASN A 421 -34.86 43.51 8.10
C ASN A 421 -35.85 44.56 7.54
N ASP A 422 -35.46 45.28 6.50
CA ASP A 422 -36.34 46.22 5.79
C ASP A 422 -37.61 45.55 5.28
N ALA A 423 -37.48 44.34 4.72
CA ALA A 423 -38.61 43.58 4.22
C ALA A 423 -39.55 43.14 5.35
N LEU A 424 -39.01 42.73 6.51
CA LEU A 424 -39.80 42.39 7.68
C LEU A 424 -40.61 43.60 8.18
N GLU A 425 -39.98 44.78 8.27
CA GLU A 425 -40.66 46.02 8.66
C GLU A 425 -41.78 46.42 7.68
N LYS A 426 -41.52 46.27 6.38
CA LYS A 426 -42.47 46.59 5.29
C LYS A 426 -43.55 45.53 5.07
N THR A 427 -43.57 44.44 5.86
CA THR A 427 -44.54 43.35 5.71
C THR A 427 -45.97 43.86 5.86
N SER A 428 -46.77 43.76 4.80
CA SER A 428 -48.14 44.25 4.80
C SER A 428 -49.07 43.39 5.65
N ALA A 429 -50.22 43.93 6.05
CA ALA A 429 -51.25 43.16 6.74
C ALA A 429 -51.77 41.98 5.88
N ARG A 430 -51.69 42.07 4.55
CA ARG A 430 -52.03 40.96 3.64
C ARG A 430 -50.99 39.85 3.71
N ASP A 431 -49.71 40.20 3.69
CA ASP A 431 -48.60 39.24 3.78
C ASP A 431 -48.63 38.47 5.10
N ARG A 432 -48.83 39.19 6.23
CA ARG A 432 -48.96 38.56 7.55
C ARG A 432 -50.13 37.58 7.58
N ARG A 433 -51.30 37.96 7.04
CA ARG A 433 -52.47 37.06 6.97
C ARG A 433 -52.20 35.81 6.13
N LEU A 434 -51.49 35.93 5.01
CA LEU A 434 -51.15 34.77 4.16
C LEU A 434 -50.25 33.77 4.89
N ILE A 435 -49.21 34.27 5.58
CA ILE A 435 -48.29 33.43 6.35
C ILE A 435 -48.98 32.85 7.59
N ASP A 436 -49.77 33.65 8.32
CA ASP A 436 -50.56 33.14 9.45
C ASP A 436 -51.52 32.04 9.01
N GLN A 437 -52.14 32.17 7.84
CA GLN A 437 -53.03 31.14 7.30
C GLN A 437 -52.27 29.87 6.91
N LEU A 438 -51.09 30.01 6.29
CA LEU A 438 -50.18 28.90 6.00
C LEU A 438 -49.80 28.13 7.27
N LEU A 439 -49.61 28.84 8.38
CA LEU A 439 -49.21 28.24 9.66
C LEU A 439 -50.40 27.71 10.50
N LYS A 440 -51.58 28.35 10.43
CA LYS A 440 -52.79 27.98 11.19
C LYS A 440 -53.54 26.78 10.62
N LYS A 441 -53.41 26.51 9.33
CA LYS A 441 -54.04 25.38 8.65
C LYS A 441 -53.00 24.76 7.71
N GLY A 442 -52.76 23.45 7.85
CA GLY A 442 -52.18 22.67 6.76
C GLY A 442 -53.12 22.71 5.57
N PHE A 443 -52.95 23.69 4.67
CA PHE A 443 -53.71 23.79 3.43
C PHE A 443 -53.24 22.69 2.47
N ASP A 444 -53.78 21.49 2.65
CA ASP A 444 -53.88 20.50 1.60
C ASP A 444 -54.94 20.97 0.60
N ALA A 445 -54.47 21.33 -0.61
CA ALA A 445 -55.23 21.51 -1.84
C ALA A 445 -56.43 22.49 -1.80
N TRP A 446 -56.21 23.75 -2.21
CA TRP A 446 -57.27 24.57 -2.80
C TRP A 446 -57.17 24.52 -4.34
N PRO A 447 -58.26 24.23 -5.07
CA PRO A 447 -58.28 24.36 -6.53
C PRO A 447 -58.43 25.86 -6.86
N TRP A 448 -57.48 26.41 -7.60
CA TRP A 448 -57.71 27.71 -8.25
C TRP A 448 -58.63 27.52 -9.46
N PRO A 449 -59.49 28.51 -9.79
CA PRO A 449 -60.35 28.46 -10.98
C PRO A 449 -59.57 28.44 -12.30
#